data_AF-A0A2N2IYP5-F1
#
_entry.id   AF-A0A2N2IYP5-F1
#
_cell.length_a   1.000
_cell.length_b   1.000
_cell.length_c   1.000
_cell.angle_alpha   90.00
_cell.angle_beta   90.00
_cell.angle_gamma   90.00
#
_symmetry.space_group_name_H-M   'P 1'
#
loop_
_entity.id
_entity.type
_entity.pdbx_description
1 polymer ?
#
loop_
_entity_poly.entity_id
_entity_poly.type
_entity_poly.pdbx_seq_one_letter_code
_entity_poly.pdbx_strand_id
1 'polypeptide(L)'
;MNNRGESPIPDTHQKFKEAAYFLGKCAEHYHVPLEFQFNLNAFIQALRNTTFMLQSEPKKPEGFESWYASKQADMKQSDLLRRFVQARNIVVKQSSLKARSTAWSGLFRGRSFKLGMQHPVPLLAPSAWVLERLKANVGFFLDEERSQPWEQFGVHRTWVVEDLGESEVLALCLQALNHMGAVVGEAHRFFGADIENTEMELDMVRTQVLLETDVDPSLIVKWSWNDAV
;
A
#
# COMPACT_ATOMS: atom_id res chain seq x y z
N MET A 1 -19.98 29.04 15.04
CA MET A 1 -19.97 27.88 15.95
C MET A 1 -19.74 26.63 15.12
N ASN A 2 -18.47 26.20 15.00
CA ASN A 2 -18.07 24.88 14.52
C ASN A 2 -16.89 24.50 15.41
N ASN A 3 -17.16 23.78 16.50
CA ASN A 3 -16.12 23.27 17.37
C ASN A 3 -15.36 22.23 16.55
N ARG A 4 -14.09 22.49 16.20
CA ARG A 4 -13.14 21.46 15.77
C ARG A 4 -12.84 20.59 16.99
N GLY A 5 -13.85 19.84 17.44
CA GLY A 5 -13.83 19.05 18.65
C GLY A 5 -12.99 17.81 18.45
N GLU A 6 -12.12 17.54 19.42
CA GLU A 6 -11.31 16.33 19.52
C GLU A 6 -12.15 15.07 19.27
N SER A 7 -11.59 14.10 18.53
CA SER A 7 -12.20 12.77 18.36
C SER A 7 -12.60 12.20 19.73
N PRO A 8 -13.81 11.65 19.93
CA PRO A 8 -14.21 11.09 21.22
C PRO A 8 -13.47 9.79 21.57
N ILE A 9 -12.74 9.23 20.59
CA ILE A 9 -11.81 8.10 20.72
C ILE A 9 -10.43 8.52 20.20
N PRO A 10 -9.73 9.46 20.89
CA PRO A 10 -8.56 10.12 20.34
C PRO A 10 -7.40 9.16 20.08
N ASP A 11 -7.17 8.18 20.95
CA ASP A 11 -6.05 7.23 20.83
C ASP A 11 -6.27 6.26 19.67
N THR A 12 -7.50 5.77 19.53
CA THR A 12 -7.94 4.92 18.42
C THR A 12 -7.81 5.63 17.10
N HIS A 13 -8.31 6.86 17.03
CA HIS A 13 -8.27 7.67 15.82
C HIS A 13 -6.82 7.98 15.42
N GLN A 14 -5.95 8.28 16.38
CA GLN A 14 -4.53 8.52 16.13
C GLN A 14 -3.81 7.25 15.65
N LYS A 15 -4.09 6.07 16.23
CA LYS A 15 -3.49 4.81 15.76
C LYS A 15 -4.01 4.38 14.39
N PHE A 16 -5.27 4.65 14.08
CA PHE A 16 -5.79 4.43 12.72
C PHE A 16 -5.08 5.33 11.70
N LYS A 17 -4.87 6.62 12.03
CA LYS A 17 -4.09 7.56 11.18
C LYS A 17 -2.66 7.10 10.98
N GLU A 18 -2.03 6.54 12.00
CA GLU A 18 -0.69 5.96 11.90
C GLU A 18 -0.65 4.78 10.92
N ALA A 19 -1.67 3.92 10.94
CA ALA A 19 -1.79 2.85 9.96
C ALA A 19 -1.96 3.41 8.53
N ALA A 20 -2.85 4.39 8.32
CA ALA A 20 -3.02 5.04 7.02
C ALA A 20 -1.73 5.69 6.51
N TYR A 21 -0.98 6.36 7.41
CA TYR A 21 0.32 6.94 7.10
C TYR A 21 1.32 5.90 6.60
N PHE A 22 1.47 4.77 7.30
CA PHE A 22 2.39 3.71 6.88
C PHE A 22 1.96 3.01 5.60
N LEU A 23 0.65 2.90 5.33
CA LEU A 23 0.17 2.42 4.03
C LEU A 23 0.58 3.37 2.90
N GLY A 24 0.42 4.69 3.10
CA GLY A 24 0.90 5.70 2.16
C GLY A 24 2.41 5.59 1.92
N LYS A 25 3.19 5.35 2.97
CA LYS A 25 4.64 5.11 2.85
C LYS A 25 4.98 3.80 2.13
N CYS A 26 4.18 2.75 2.28
CA CYS A 26 4.35 1.55 1.45
C CYS A 26 4.19 1.86 -0.04
N ALA A 27 3.20 2.69 -0.40
CA ALA A 27 2.97 3.08 -1.79
C ALA A 27 4.09 3.99 -2.32
N GLU A 28 4.55 4.96 -1.54
CA GLU A 28 5.65 5.88 -1.90
C GLU A 28 6.97 5.12 -2.13
N HIS A 29 7.26 4.15 -1.27
CA HIS A 29 8.53 3.40 -1.30
C HIS A 29 8.40 2.03 -1.97
N TYR A 30 7.33 1.76 -2.72
CA TYR A 30 7.01 0.46 -3.31
C TYR A 30 8.13 -0.15 -4.16
N HIS A 31 8.90 0.72 -4.82
CA HIS A 31 10.03 0.33 -5.68
C HIS A 31 11.38 0.26 -4.97
N VAL A 32 11.43 0.59 -3.67
CA VAL A 32 12.61 0.57 -2.79
C VAL A 32 12.41 -0.52 -1.71
N PRO A 33 12.84 -1.77 -1.97
CA PRO A 33 12.49 -2.94 -1.17
C PRO A 33 12.62 -2.84 0.34
N LEU A 34 13.72 -2.25 0.81
CA LEU A 34 14.02 -2.20 2.23
C LEU A 34 13.05 -1.25 2.95
N GLU A 35 12.84 -0.07 2.38
CA GLU A 35 11.90 0.93 2.88
C GLU A 35 10.46 0.42 2.76
N PHE A 36 10.10 -0.25 1.66
CA PHE A 36 8.80 -0.91 1.52
C PHE A 36 8.54 -1.91 2.64
N GLN A 37 9.49 -2.80 2.93
CA GLN A 37 9.35 -3.82 3.98
C GLN A 37 9.23 -3.20 5.38
N PHE A 38 10.03 -2.17 5.69
CA PHE A 38 9.94 -1.47 6.97
C PHE A 38 8.58 -0.83 7.17
N ASN A 39 8.07 -0.14 6.14
CA ASN A 39 6.76 0.49 6.19
C ASN A 39 5.62 -0.54 6.25
N LEU A 40 5.74 -1.69 5.56
CA LEU A 40 4.76 -2.77 5.63
C LEU A 40 4.68 -3.35 7.04
N ASN A 41 5.83 -3.61 7.67
CA ASN A 41 5.89 -4.09 9.04
C ASN A 41 5.29 -3.07 10.03
N ALA A 42 5.54 -1.78 9.82
CA ALA A 42 4.96 -0.72 10.64
C ALA A 42 3.44 -0.61 10.45
N PHE A 43 2.96 -0.72 9.21
CA PHE A 43 1.53 -0.76 8.87
C PHE A 43 0.81 -1.90 9.60
N ILE A 44 1.31 -3.14 9.49
CA ILE A 44 0.71 -4.32 10.13
C ILE A 44 0.59 -4.14 11.65
N GLN A 45 1.60 -3.54 12.27
CA GLN A 45 1.59 -3.27 13.71
C GLN A 45 0.59 -2.17 14.09
N ALA A 46 0.61 -1.04 13.37
CA ALA A 46 -0.30 0.08 13.62
C ALA A 46 -1.78 -0.31 13.41
N LEU A 47 -2.08 -1.03 12.33
CA LEU A 47 -3.43 -1.49 12.01
C LEU A 47 -4.00 -2.33 13.16
N ARG A 48 -3.23 -3.29 13.69
CA ARG A 48 -3.71 -4.14 14.79
C ARG A 48 -3.88 -3.35 16.09
N ASN A 49 -2.98 -2.42 16.37
CA ASN A 49 -3.03 -1.60 17.58
C ASN A 49 -4.26 -0.71 17.64
N THR A 50 -4.87 -0.37 16.50
CA THR A 50 -6.13 0.40 16.45
C THR A 50 -7.23 -0.25 17.30
N THR A 51 -7.44 -1.56 17.17
CA THR A 51 -8.45 -2.28 17.97
C THR A 51 -8.11 -2.43 19.45
N PHE A 52 -6.82 -2.39 19.80
CA PHE A 52 -6.40 -2.39 21.20
C PHE A 52 -6.63 -1.03 21.84
N MET A 53 -6.36 0.05 21.11
CA MET A 53 -6.67 1.41 21.58
C MET A 53 -8.17 1.59 21.79
N LEU A 54 -9.01 1.08 20.87
CA LEU A 54 -10.46 1.17 21.00
C LEU A 54 -10.98 0.55 22.31
N GLN A 55 -10.39 -0.58 22.72
CA GLN A 55 -10.72 -1.21 24.00
C GLN A 55 -10.14 -0.49 25.20
N SER A 56 -9.08 0.32 25.05
CA SER A 56 -8.51 1.10 26.14
C SER A 56 -9.12 2.49 26.28
N GLU A 57 -9.92 2.96 25.31
CA GLU A 57 -10.55 4.28 25.37
C GLU A 57 -11.32 4.49 26.68
N PRO A 58 -11.15 5.65 27.34
CA PRO A 58 -11.88 5.97 28.56
C PRO A 58 -13.35 6.30 28.25
N LYS A 59 -14.21 6.26 29.27
CA LYS A 59 -15.61 6.70 29.20
C LYS A 59 -16.45 6.01 28.10
N LYS A 60 -16.26 4.71 27.91
CA LYS A 60 -17.06 3.89 27.00
C LYS A 60 -18.56 4.04 27.28
N PRO A 61 -19.39 4.30 26.26
CA PRO A 61 -20.84 4.36 26.43
C PRO A 61 -21.45 3.03 26.90
N GLU A 62 -22.67 3.09 27.45
CA GLU A 62 -23.44 1.89 27.79
C GLU A 62 -23.62 1.00 26.54
N GLY A 63 -23.50 -0.32 26.71
CA GLY A 63 -23.62 -1.28 25.62
C GLY A 63 -22.35 -1.45 24.76
N PHE A 64 -21.26 -0.71 25.03
CA PHE A 64 -20.01 -0.82 24.27
C PHE A 64 -19.49 -2.26 24.17
N GLU A 65 -19.45 -3.00 25.29
CA GLU A 65 -18.93 -4.36 25.30
C GLU A 65 -19.72 -5.30 24.39
N SER A 66 -21.05 -5.16 24.36
CA SER A 66 -21.92 -5.95 23.49
C SER A 66 -21.73 -5.58 22.01
N TRP A 67 -21.68 -4.28 21.71
CA TRP A 67 -21.41 -3.79 20.36
C TRP A 67 -20.04 -4.25 19.87
N TYR A 68 -19.00 -4.09 20.69
CA TYR A 68 -17.64 -4.46 20.32
C TYR A 68 -17.46 -5.98 20.19
N ALA A 69 -18.13 -6.78 21.04
CA ALA A 69 -18.16 -8.23 20.88
C ALA A 69 -18.77 -8.66 19.53
N SER A 70 -19.82 -7.98 19.06
CA SER A 70 -20.36 -8.18 17.70
C SER A 70 -19.31 -7.85 16.64
N LYS A 71 -18.63 -6.71 16.74
CA LYS A 71 -17.57 -6.34 15.79
C LYS A 71 -16.39 -7.30 15.80
N GLN A 72 -16.04 -7.84 16.95
CA GLN A 72 -15.04 -8.91 17.03
C GLN A 72 -15.50 -10.19 16.33
N ALA A 73 -16.78 -10.55 16.42
CA ALA A 73 -17.32 -11.69 15.70
C ALA A 73 -17.25 -11.48 14.19
N ASP A 74 -17.65 -10.29 13.71
CA ASP A 74 -17.57 -9.92 12.28
C ASP A 74 -16.12 -9.96 11.77
N MET A 75 -15.18 -9.33 12.49
CA MET A 75 -13.76 -9.33 12.12
C MET A 75 -13.16 -10.73 12.13
N LYS A 76 -13.61 -11.63 13.03
CA LYS A 76 -13.16 -13.03 13.06
C LYS A 76 -13.64 -13.82 11.84
N GLN A 77 -14.75 -13.45 11.22
CA GLN A 77 -15.23 -14.09 10.00
C GLN A 77 -14.39 -13.68 8.78
N SER A 78 -13.74 -12.51 8.81
CA SER A 78 -12.86 -12.05 7.73
C SER A 78 -11.52 -12.80 7.70
N ASP A 79 -11.32 -13.62 6.66
CA ASP A 79 -10.05 -14.32 6.39
C ASP A 79 -8.86 -13.37 6.34
N LEU A 80 -9.05 -12.22 5.68
CA LEU A 80 -8.03 -11.18 5.53
C LEU A 80 -7.54 -10.68 6.90
N LEU A 81 -8.47 -10.27 7.76
CA LEU A 81 -8.10 -9.72 9.07
C LEU A 81 -7.48 -10.78 9.98
N ARG A 82 -7.95 -12.03 9.91
CA ARG A 82 -7.30 -13.15 10.64
C ARG A 82 -5.84 -13.31 10.22
N ARG A 83 -5.54 -13.20 8.92
CA ARG A 83 -4.16 -13.23 8.42
C ARG A 83 -3.34 -12.05 8.90
N PHE A 84 -3.88 -10.83 8.92
CA PHE A 84 -3.18 -9.66 9.49
C PHE A 84 -2.84 -9.84 10.98
N VAL A 85 -3.73 -10.46 11.75
CA VAL A 85 -3.46 -10.82 13.16
C VAL A 85 -2.30 -11.81 13.27
N GLN A 86 -2.26 -12.83 12.41
CA GLN A 86 -1.18 -13.82 12.38
C GLN A 86 0.14 -13.20 11.92
N ALA A 87 0.12 -12.40 10.85
CA ALA A 87 1.29 -11.71 10.32
C ALA A 87 1.95 -10.81 11.37
N ARG A 88 1.16 -10.10 12.20
CA ARG A 88 1.71 -9.31 13.31
C ARG A 88 2.52 -10.16 14.29
N ASN A 89 2.09 -11.39 14.60
CA ASN A 89 2.84 -12.27 15.49
C ASN A 89 4.19 -12.68 14.89
N ILE A 90 4.26 -12.81 13.58
CA ILE A 90 5.50 -13.11 12.86
C ILE A 90 6.40 -11.89 12.85
N VAL A 91 5.90 -10.72 12.41
CA VAL A 91 6.67 -9.46 12.36
C VAL A 91 7.31 -9.14 13.71
N VAL A 92 6.57 -9.29 14.82
CA VAL A 92 7.08 -9.02 16.17
C VAL A 92 8.15 -10.04 16.62
N LYS A 93 8.10 -11.29 16.14
CA LYS A 93 8.97 -12.38 16.64
C LYS A 93 10.13 -12.74 15.71
N GLN A 94 9.99 -12.54 14.40
CA GLN A 94 10.87 -13.08 13.36
C GLN A 94 11.40 -12.00 12.40
N SER A 95 11.17 -10.72 12.69
CA SER A 95 11.66 -9.53 11.94
C SER A 95 11.07 -9.34 10.53
N SER A 96 10.72 -10.41 9.78
CA SER A 96 10.19 -10.28 8.41
C SER A 96 9.21 -11.39 8.01
N LEU A 97 8.24 -11.04 7.16
CA LEU A 97 7.30 -11.98 6.53
C LEU A 97 7.90 -12.58 5.27
N LYS A 98 7.40 -13.74 4.82
CA LYS A 98 7.86 -14.37 3.58
C LYS A 98 7.31 -13.65 2.37
N ALA A 99 8.07 -12.65 1.91
CA ALA A 99 7.75 -11.93 0.68
C ALA A 99 8.34 -12.66 -0.54
N ARG A 100 7.62 -12.56 -1.67
CA ARG A 100 8.10 -12.85 -3.02
C ARG A 100 7.77 -11.68 -3.93
N SER A 101 8.60 -11.42 -4.93
CA SER A 101 8.35 -10.37 -5.90
C SER A 101 8.57 -10.86 -7.32
N THR A 102 7.68 -10.42 -8.21
CA THR A 102 7.77 -10.65 -9.66
C THR A 102 7.61 -9.32 -10.38
N ALA A 103 8.11 -9.24 -11.61
CA ALA A 103 7.89 -8.08 -12.44
C ALA A 103 7.64 -8.45 -13.89
N TRP A 104 6.83 -7.63 -14.56
CA TRP A 104 6.82 -7.50 -16.01
C TRP A 104 7.76 -6.35 -16.39
N SER A 105 8.81 -6.65 -17.12
CA SER A 105 9.78 -5.66 -17.60
C SER A 105 9.81 -5.64 -19.13
N GLY A 106 9.86 -4.45 -19.70
CA GLY A 106 9.80 -4.28 -21.15
C GLY A 106 9.31 -2.90 -21.55
N LEU A 107 8.61 -2.85 -22.67
CA LEU A 107 8.05 -1.66 -23.29
C LEU A 107 6.70 -1.30 -22.71
N PHE A 108 6.52 -0.02 -22.42
CA PHE A 108 5.29 0.59 -21.96
C PHE A 108 4.93 1.76 -22.87
N ARG A 109 3.63 2.02 -23.03
CA ARG A 109 3.13 3.31 -23.54
C ARG A 109 2.34 3.99 -22.44
N GLY A 110 2.83 5.13 -21.95
CA GLY A 110 2.42 5.64 -20.64
C GLY A 110 2.68 4.57 -19.57
N ARG A 111 1.71 4.32 -18.68
CA ARG A 111 1.80 3.23 -17.69
C ARG A 111 1.19 1.90 -18.15
N SER A 112 0.84 1.77 -19.43
CA SER A 112 0.30 0.53 -19.99
C SER A 112 1.41 -0.35 -20.55
N PHE A 113 1.54 -1.57 -20.04
CA PHE A 113 2.46 -2.58 -20.57
C PHE A 113 2.11 -2.95 -22.01
N LYS A 114 3.12 -3.05 -22.88
CA LYS A 114 2.96 -3.39 -24.30
C LYS A 114 3.61 -4.71 -24.67
N LEU A 115 4.88 -4.87 -24.32
CA LEU A 115 5.67 -6.04 -24.68
C LEU A 115 6.80 -6.22 -23.68
N GLY A 116 7.11 -7.46 -23.35
CA GLY A 116 8.20 -7.77 -22.43
C GLY A 116 8.06 -9.16 -21.84
N MET A 117 8.70 -9.38 -20.71
CA MET A 117 8.74 -10.68 -20.05
C MET A 117 8.42 -10.56 -18.57
N GLN A 118 7.72 -11.56 -18.05
CA GLN A 118 7.60 -11.76 -16.62
C GLN A 118 8.83 -12.49 -16.09
N HIS A 119 9.34 -12.06 -14.94
CA HIS A 119 10.43 -12.74 -14.26
C HIS A 119 10.37 -12.53 -12.74
N PRO A 120 10.98 -13.43 -11.94
CA PRO A 120 11.19 -13.18 -10.53
C PRO A 120 12.14 -11.99 -10.32
N VAL A 121 11.92 -11.23 -9.25
CA VAL A 121 12.80 -10.12 -8.84
C VAL A 121 13.39 -10.48 -7.48
N PRO A 122 14.74 -10.45 -7.32
CA PRO A 122 15.35 -10.64 -6.01
C PRO A 122 14.76 -9.66 -4.99
N LEU A 123 14.49 -10.14 -3.78
CA LEU A 123 13.71 -9.37 -2.80
C LEU A 123 14.27 -7.99 -2.53
N LEU A 124 15.59 -7.86 -2.38
CA LEU A 124 16.24 -6.58 -2.06
C LEU A 124 16.65 -5.77 -3.29
N ALA A 125 16.38 -6.25 -4.51
CA ALA A 125 16.71 -5.50 -5.73
C ALA A 125 15.70 -4.36 -5.96
N PRO A 126 16.14 -3.09 -6.05
CA PRO A 126 15.27 -1.98 -6.40
C PRO A 126 14.74 -2.10 -7.83
N SER A 127 13.55 -1.54 -8.10
CA SER A 127 12.96 -1.63 -9.44
C SER A 127 13.76 -0.83 -10.48
N ALA A 128 14.40 0.28 -10.06
CA ALA A 128 15.32 1.04 -10.91
C ALA A 128 16.52 0.20 -11.39
N TRP A 129 17.05 -0.69 -10.53
CA TRP A 129 18.12 -1.61 -10.94
C TRP A 129 17.64 -2.61 -11.99
N VAL A 130 16.40 -3.12 -11.86
CA VAL A 130 15.79 -4.00 -12.86
C VAL A 130 15.65 -3.27 -14.20
N LEU A 131 15.19 -2.02 -14.17
CA LEU A 131 15.03 -1.17 -15.35
C LEU A 131 16.37 -0.92 -16.07
N GLU A 132 17.41 -0.56 -15.33
CA GLU A 132 18.75 -0.34 -15.90
C GLU A 132 19.33 -1.62 -16.52
N ARG A 133 19.14 -2.77 -15.86
CA ARG A 133 19.55 -4.06 -16.41
C ARG A 133 18.77 -4.41 -17.68
N LEU A 134 17.46 -4.12 -17.74
CA LEU A 134 16.67 -4.30 -18.95
C LEU A 134 17.27 -3.47 -20.10
N LYS A 135 17.48 -2.17 -19.89
CA LYS A 135 18.04 -1.25 -20.88
C LYS A 135 19.42 -1.69 -21.39
N ALA A 136 20.28 -2.20 -20.52
CA ALA A 136 21.59 -2.72 -20.93
C ALA A 136 21.50 -3.92 -21.88
N ASN A 137 20.43 -4.72 -21.81
CA ASN A 137 20.26 -5.93 -22.62
C ASN A 137 19.39 -5.72 -23.88
N VAL A 138 18.42 -4.80 -23.82
CA VAL A 138 17.43 -4.60 -24.90
C VAL A 138 17.26 -3.13 -25.30
N GLY A 139 18.17 -2.24 -24.90
CA GLY A 139 18.06 -0.80 -25.16
C GLY A 139 17.98 -0.41 -26.63
N PHE A 140 18.48 -1.27 -27.53
CA PHE A 140 18.44 -1.09 -28.98
C PHE A 140 17.05 -1.29 -29.61
N PHE A 141 16.06 -1.79 -28.86
CA PHE A 141 14.69 -1.97 -29.37
C PHE A 141 13.91 -0.66 -29.52
N LEU A 142 14.35 0.41 -28.87
CA LEU A 142 13.77 1.74 -28.99
C LEU A 142 14.80 2.70 -29.54
N ASP A 143 14.39 3.54 -30.50
CA ASP A 143 15.25 4.60 -31.03
C ASP A 143 15.65 5.59 -29.92
N GLU A 144 16.83 6.19 -30.06
CA GLU A 144 17.39 7.09 -29.02
C GLU A 144 16.50 8.32 -28.76
N GLU A 145 15.78 8.76 -29.80
CA GLU A 145 14.90 9.92 -29.78
C GLU A 145 13.53 9.60 -29.16
N ARG A 146 13.21 8.32 -28.95
CA ARG A 146 11.88 7.81 -28.56
C ARG A 146 10.78 8.45 -29.40
N SER A 147 10.94 8.28 -30.71
CA SER A 147 10.07 8.84 -31.75
C SER A 147 8.58 8.53 -31.58
N GLN A 148 8.25 7.42 -30.89
CA GLN A 148 6.89 7.11 -30.51
C GLN A 148 6.52 7.76 -29.17
N PRO A 149 5.52 8.66 -29.14
CA PRO A 149 5.14 9.35 -27.91
C PRO A 149 4.78 8.40 -26.78
N TRP A 150 5.32 8.69 -25.60
CA TRP A 150 5.11 7.96 -24.36
C TRP A 150 5.59 6.51 -24.35
N GLU A 151 6.28 6.05 -25.41
CA GLU A 151 6.87 4.71 -25.47
C GLU A 151 8.26 4.67 -24.84
N GLN A 152 8.39 3.91 -23.76
CA GLN A 152 9.61 3.82 -22.95
C GLN A 152 9.72 2.46 -22.27
N PHE A 153 10.91 2.16 -21.75
CA PHE A 153 11.08 1.01 -20.89
C PHE A 153 10.43 1.24 -19.52
N GLY A 154 10.00 0.15 -18.89
CA GLY A 154 9.41 0.19 -17.57
C GLY A 154 9.43 -1.16 -16.87
N VAL A 155 9.06 -1.12 -15.61
CA VAL A 155 8.92 -2.27 -14.72
C VAL A 155 7.59 -2.16 -13.99
N HIS A 156 6.67 -3.09 -14.26
CA HIS A 156 5.51 -3.33 -13.40
C HIS A 156 5.90 -4.38 -12.37
N ARG A 157 5.98 -4.00 -11.09
CA ARG A 157 6.34 -4.90 -9.98
C ARG A 157 5.13 -5.30 -9.15
N THR A 158 5.08 -6.58 -8.77
CA THR A 158 4.09 -7.13 -7.84
C THR A 158 4.81 -7.72 -6.64
N TRP A 159 4.31 -7.43 -5.43
CA TRP A 159 4.74 -8.04 -4.18
C TRP A 159 3.65 -8.94 -3.63
N VAL A 160 4.02 -10.15 -3.21
CA VAL A 160 3.13 -11.08 -2.53
C VAL A 160 3.77 -11.47 -1.21
N VAL A 161 2.97 -11.48 -0.15
CA VAL A 161 3.38 -11.95 1.17
C VAL A 161 2.46 -13.11 1.54
N GLU A 162 3.01 -14.33 1.50
CA GLU A 162 2.24 -15.58 1.60
C GLU A 162 1.39 -15.63 2.88
N ASP A 163 1.93 -15.09 3.98
CA ASP A 163 1.24 -15.00 5.27
C ASP A 163 -0.04 -14.12 5.24
N LEU A 164 -0.14 -13.19 4.29
CA LEU A 164 -1.31 -12.31 4.08
C LEU A 164 -2.21 -12.81 2.95
N GLY A 165 -1.64 -13.52 1.98
CA GLY A 165 -2.37 -14.16 0.89
C GLY A 165 -1.54 -14.24 -0.39
N GLU A 166 -2.17 -14.77 -1.44
CA GLU A 166 -1.51 -14.98 -2.75
C GLU A 166 -1.65 -13.80 -3.71
N SER A 167 -2.40 -12.77 -3.30
CA SER A 167 -2.62 -11.54 -4.07
C SER A 167 -1.60 -10.46 -3.73
N GLU A 168 -1.66 -9.36 -4.47
CA GLU A 168 -0.74 -8.25 -4.25
C GLU A 168 -0.92 -7.62 -2.86
N VAL A 169 0.18 -7.49 -2.11
CA VAL A 169 0.16 -7.20 -0.69
C VAL A 169 -0.32 -5.78 -0.37
N LEU A 170 0.01 -4.78 -1.19
CA LEU A 170 -0.43 -3.41 -0.95
C LEU A 170 -1.94 -3.27 -1.13
N ALA A 171 -2.54 -3.97 -2.10
CA ALA A 171 -3.99 -4.06 -2.25
C ALA A 171 -4.66 -4.75 -1.04
N LEU A 172 -4.07 -5.83 -0.52
CA LEU A 172 -4.55 -6.48 0.71
C LEU A 172 -4.47 -5.54 1.93
N CYS A 173 -3.41 -4.73 2.01
CA CYS A 173 -3.27 -3.71 3.06
C CYS A 173 -4.34 -2.61 2.95
N LEU A 174 -4.62 -2.13 1.74
CA LEU A 174 -5.68 -1.15 1.50
C LEU A 174 -7.05 -1.67 1.93
N GLN A 175 -7.39 -2.91 1.54
CA GLN A 175 -8.63 -3.57 1.96
C GLN A 175 -8.74 -3.68 3.48
N ALA A 176 -7.65 -4.08 4.15
CA ALA A 176 -7.64 -4.22 5.60
C ALA A 176 -7.75 -2.87 6.33
N LEU A 177 -7.12 -1.81 5.79
CA LEU A 177 -7.25 -0.45 6.32
C LEU A 177 -8.68 0.07 6.17
N ASN A 178 -9.30 -0.05 4.99
CA ASN A 178 -10.66 0.44 4.76
C ASN A 178 -11.68 -0.32 5.63
N HIS A 179 -11.50 -1.63 5.82
CA HIS A 179 -12.30 -2.39 6.78
C HIS A 179 -12.14 -1.84 8.21
N MET A 180 -10.92 -1.57 8.66
CA MET A 180 -10.68 -0.99 9.98
C MET A 180 -11.26 0.43 10.09
N GLY A 181 -11.20 1.23 9.02
CA GLY A 181 -11.80 2.55 8.95
C GLY A 181 -13.31 2.51 9.15
N ALA A 182 -14.00 1.53 8.55
CA ALA A 182 -15.43 1.32 8.80
C ALA A 182 -15.72 1.04 10.28
N VAL A 183 -14.93 0.18 10.94
CA VAL A 183 -15.07 -0.10 12.38
C VAL A 183 -14.81 1.16 13.23
N VAL A 184 -13.80 1.96 12.88
CA VAL A 184 -13.48 3.21 13.58
C VAL A 184 -14.57 4.25 13.37
N GLY A 185 -15.13 4.39 12.17
CA GLY A 185 -16.26 5.29 11.90
C GLY A 185 -17.53 4.87 12.64
N GLU A 186 -17.78 3.57 12.77
CA GLU A 186 -18.85 3.07 13.64
C GLU A 186 -18.58 3.36 15.12
N ALA A 187 -17.33 3.22 15.56
CA ALA A 187 -16.93 3.56 16.92
C ALA A 187 -17.14 5.05 17.22
N HIS A 188 -16.80 5.96 16.31
CA HIS A 188 -17.09 7.39 16.46
C HIS A 188 -18.58 7.64 16.68
N ARG A 189 -19.44 7.05 15.84
CA ARG A 189 -20.89 7.17 15.97
C ARG A 189 -21.40 6.60 17.29
N PHE A 190 -20.86 5.46 17.71
CA PHE A 190 -21.21 4.85 18.99
C PHE A 190 -20.85 5.76 20.17
N PHE A 191 -19.73 6.49 20.09
CA PHE A 191 -19.29 7.49 21.06
C PHE A 191 -19.96 8.86 20.89
N GLY A 192 -20.96 8.97 20.00
CA GLY A 192 -21.77 10.18 19.83
C GLY A 192 -21.16 11.25 18.93
N ALA A 193 -20.11 10.92 18.16
CA ALA A 193 -19.57 11.81 17.13
C ALA A 193 -19.83 11.26 15.74
N ASP A 194 -20.29 12.13 14.84
CA ASP A 194 -20.35 11.79 13.41
C ASP A 194 -19.12 12.37 12.72
N ILE A 195 -18.08 11.54 12.63
CA ILE A 195 -16.84 11.87 11.93
C ILE A 195 -16.87 11.13 10.60
N GLU A 196 -16.80 11.89 9.51
CA GLU A 196 -16.72 11.34 8.17
C GLU A 196 -15.47 10.46 8.04
N ASN A 197 -15.67 9.20 7.66
CA ASN A 197 -14.59 8.28 7.35
C ASN A 197 -14.55 8.06 5.84
N THR A 198 -13.63 8.74 5.17
CA THR A 198 -13.38 8.53 3.74
C THR A 198 -12.58 7.25 3.54
N GLU A 199 -13.03 6.39 2.63
CA GLU A 199 -12.23 5.23 2.22
C GLU A 199 -10.91 5.72 1.62
N MET A 200 -9.82 5.07 1.99
CA MET A 200 -8.54 5.35 1.37
C MET A 200 -8.51 4.72 -0.02
N GLU A 201 -7.97 5.45 -0.97
CA GLU A 201 -7.73 4.98 -2.33
C GLU A 201 -6.24 5.04 -2.65
N LEU A 202 -5.78 4.10 -3.47
CA LEU A 202 -4.42 4.08 -4.00
C LEU A 202 -4.50 3.85 -5.51
N ASP A 203 -3.77 4.66 -6.27
CA ASP A 203 -3.54 4.41 -7.69
C ASP A 203 -2.51 3.28 -7.84
N MET A 204 -3.01 2.04 -7.81
CA MET A 204 -2.18 0.84 -7.88
C MET A 204 -1.32 0.80 -9.15
N VAL A 205 -1.83 1.29 -10.28
CA VAL A 205 -1.08 1.30 -11.54
C VAL A 205 0.11 2.23 -11.43
N ARG A 206 -0.10 3.45 -10.90
CA ARG A 206 0.99 4.40 -10.66
C ARG A 206 1.98 3.90 -9.62
N THR A 207 1.53 3.20 -8.59
CA THR A 207 2.40 2.67 -7.54
C THR A 207 3.23 1.47 -8.01
N GLN A 208 2.69 0.64 -8.89
CA GLN A 208 3.33 -0.61 -9.30
C GLN A 208 4.23 -0.48 -10.51
N VAL A 209 4.07 0.59 -11.29
CA VAL A 209 4.82 0.81 -12.54
C VAL A 209 5.86 1.90 -12.35
N LEU A 210 7.13 1.53 -12.51
CA LEU A 210 8.26 2.45 -12.60
C LEU A 210 8.71 2.58 -14.05
N LEU A 211 8.65 3.79 -14.60
CA LEU A 211 9.07 4.12 -15.96
C LEU A 211 10.45 4.81 -15.98
N GLU A 212 11.10 4.86 -17.15
CA GLU A 212 12.32 5.65 -17.33
C GLU A 212 12.12 7.11 -16.93
N THR A 213 10.99 7.71 -17.31
CA THR A 213 10.66 9.10 -16.98
C THR A 213 10.31 9.31 -15.50
N ASP A 214 9.98 8.25 -14.76
CA ASP A 214 9.81 8.35 -13.29
C ASP A 214 11.17 8.39 -12.58
N VAL A 215 12.19 7.74 -13.15
CA VAL A 215 13.57 7.74 -12.64
C VAL A 215 14.31 9.02 -13.06
N ASP A 216 14.17 9.43 -14.32
CA ASP A 216 14.74 10.65 -14.87
C ASP A 216 13.67 11.47 -15.62
N PRO A 217 13.02 12.42 -14.93
CA PRO A 217 12.01 13.29 -15.54
C PRO A 217 12.53 14.18 -16.67
N SER A 218 13.85 14.40 -16.77
CA SER A 218 14.43 15.21 -17.85
C SER A 218 14.28 14.56 -19.24
N LEU A 219 14.04 13.24 -19.27
CA LEU A 219 13.82 12.48 -20.49
C LEU A 219 12.59 12.94 -21.27
N ILE A 220 11.56 13.46 -20.59
CA ILE A 220 10.36 14.00 -21.26
C ILE A 220 10.74 15.17 -22.17
N VAL A 221 11.62 16.06 -21.69
CA VAL A 221 12.14 17.18 -22.48
C VAL A 221 13.09 16.69 -23.56
N LYS A 222 13.99 15.76 -23.22
CA LYS A 222 14.95 15.17 -24.16
C LYS A 222 14.26 14.52 -25.37
N TRP A 223 13.14 13.83 -25.16
CA TRP A 223 12.37 13.14 -26.19
C TRP A 223 11.26 14.00 -26.79
N SER A 224 11.19 15.29 -26.46
CA SER A 224 10.20 16.24 -26.99
C SER A 224 8.75 15.79 -26.75
N TRP A 225 8.46 15.15 -25.62
CA TRP A 225 7.10 14.67 -25.29
C TRP A 225 6.21 15.72 -24.61
N ASN A 226 6.74 16.90 -24.31
CA ASN A 226 5.99 17.99 -23.66
C ASN A 226 4.70 18.38 -24.41
N ASP A 227 4.69 18.22 -25.74
CA ASP A 227 3.58 18.60 -26.61
C ASP A 227 2.65 17.42 -26.97
N ALA A 228 2.91 16.22 -26.44
CA ALA A 228 2.23 14.99 -26.84
C ALA A 228 1.03 14.61 -25.94
N VAL A 229 0.43 15.57 -25.25
CA VAL A 229 -0.73 15.38 -24.33
C VAL A 229 -2.04 15.25 -25.10
#